data_AF-A0A4P2QD16-F1
#
_entry.id   AF-A0A4P2QD16-F1
#
_cell.length_a   1.000
_cell.length_b   1.000
_cell.length_c   1.000
_cell.angle_alpha   90.00
_cell.angle_beta   90.00
_cell.angle_gamma   90.00
#
_symmetry.space_group_name_H-M   'P 1'
#
loop_
_entity.id
_entity.type
_entity.pdbx_description
1 polymer ?
#
loop_
_entity_poly.entity_id
_entity_poly.type
_entity_poly.pdbx_seq_one_letter_code
_entity_poly.pdbx_strand_id
1 'polypeptide(L)'
;MPPTRRRAERERSRGPARFRRALAAALLLCAAGCTEKLESIGLPGLELPGADRPRAGAAPADSGSAAPRAQGAPGPSAAASAGQRAHAAASDECDELPSEEEERRAQLPPLTALGKVVRAEPWTPPPYKVLPGVTLPAKIAAKLEKIDRGYARRTRGEHLVITSGTRDANRQARAMFTKLKLGEDLLQLYRNKAAAREITRAYQANARKPPEQVVDAMEAVIQGQIDRGIYISAHLRKGAVDVRNRTMSSREKRAFLESAADVGGVRVIEEATPPHYHLQID
;
A
#
# COMPACT_ATOMS: atom_id res chain seq x y z
N MET A 1 24.89 -69.68 2.53
CA MET A 1 25.23 -69.41 1.10
C MET A 1 24.93 -67.93 0.78
N PRO A 2 25.50 -67.35 -0.29
CA PRO A 2 26.30 -66.12 -0.13
C PRO A 2 25.63 -64.79 -0.52
N PRO A 3 26.16 -63.65 -0.03
CA PRO A 3 25.84 -62.32 -0.53
C PRO A 3 26.80 -61.88 -1.67
N THR A 4 26.25 -61.46 -2.82
CA THR A 4 26.95 -60.74 -3.91
C THR A 4 25.90 -59.99 -4.76
N ARG A 5 26.16 -58.87 -5.45
CA ARG A 5 27.43 -58.19 -5.81
C ARG A 5 27.17 -56.70 -6.08
N ARG A 6 28.19 -55.85 -5.86
CA ARG A 6 28.23 -54.47 -6.37
C ARG A 6 28.27 -54.43 -7.92
N ARG A 7 27.65 -53.42 -8.53
CA ARG A 7 28.09 -52.76 -9.78
C ARG A 7 27.53 -51.33 -9.77
N ALA A 8 28.34 -50.31 -9.48
CA ALA A 8 29.39 -49.69 -10.31
C ALA A 8 28.83 -48.62 -11.25
N GLU A 9 29.28 -47.38 -11.06
CA GLU A 9 28.91 -46.25 -11.90
C GLU A 9 29.30 -46.46 -13.37
N ARG A 10 28.53 -45.84 -14.27
CA ARG A 10 29.05 -45.40 -15.57
C ARG A 10 28.53 -44.02 -15.89
N GLU A 11 29.32 -43.02 -15.52
CA GLU A 11 29.33 -41.74 -16.21
C GLU A 11 29.44 -41.96 -17.73
N ARG A 12 28.70 -41.16 -18.50
CA ARG A 12 29.00 -40.96 -19.93
C ARG A 12 28.93 -39.48 -20.25
N SER A 13 30.06 -38.80 -20.03
CA SER A 13 30.33 -37.47 -20.56
C SER A 13 30.55 -37.53 -22.07
N ARG A 14 29.57 -37.02 -22.83
CA ARG A 14 29.70 -36.50 -24.21
C ARG A 14 28.67 -35.38 -24.30
N GLY A 15 29.01 -34.10 -24.42
CA GLY A 15 30.05 -33.49 -25.25
C GLY A 15 29.33 -32.58 -26.26
N PRO A 16 29.58 -31.26 -26.30
CA PRO A 16 28.62 -30.32 -26.88
C PRO A 16 28.54 -30.38 -28.41
N ALA A 17 27.33 -30.40 -28.95
CA ALA A 17 27.08 -30.20 -30.38
C ALA A 17 27.41 -28.76 -30.79
N ARG A 18 28.11 -28.62 -31.91
CA ARG A 18 28.78 -27.38 -32.33
C ARG A 18 27.80 -26.41 -33.00
N PHE A 19 27.73 -25.19 -32.49
CA PHE A 19 27.21 -24.03 -33.24
C PHE A 19 28.05 -23.79 -34.51
N ARG A 20 27.42 -23.51 -35.67
CA ARG A 20 27.90 -22.55 -36.69
C ARG A 20 26.95 -22.38 -37.91
N ARG A 21 26.59 -21.11 -38.18
CA ARG A 21 26.21 -20.49 -39.49
C ARG A 21 24.85 -20.93 -40.09
N ALA A 22 24.11 -20.12 -40.86
CA ALA A 22 24.37 -18.82 -41.54
C ALA A 22 23.21 -17.81 -41.25
N LEU A 23 23.36 -16.47 -41.34
CA LEU A 23 23.17 -15.61 -42.55
C LEU A 23 22.03 -16.09 -43.49
N ALA A 24 21.15 -15.27 -44.10
CA ALA A 24 20.83 -13.82 -44.07
C ALA A 24 19.52 -13.63 -44.91
N ALA A 25 18.83 -12.49 -45.08
CA ALA A 25 18.75 -11.18 -44.40
C ALA A 25 17.54 -10.41 -45.01
N ALA A 26 16.92 -9.46 -44.29
CA ALA A 26 15.95 -8.50 -44.88
C ALA A 26 15.89 -7.17 -44.09
N LEU A 27 16.50 -6.11 -44.63
CA LEU A 27 16.19 -4.73 -44.25
C LEU A 27 14.88 -4.32 -44.93
N LEU A 28 14.10 -3.46 -44.26
CA LEU A 28 13.55 -2.30 -44.95
C LEU A 28 13.49 -1.08 -44.01
N LEU A 29 13.64 0.09 -44.62
CA LEU A 29 13.92 1.37 -43.97
C LEU A 29 12.69 1.95 -43.24
N CYS A 30 12.93 2.65 -42.15
CA CYS A 30 12.47 4.03 -41.99
C CYS A 30 13.50 4.81 -41.17
N ALA A 31 14.01 5.91 -41.73
CA ALA A 31 15.03 6.75 -41.12
C ALA A 31 14.55 8.20 -41.03
N ALA A 32 14.43 8.69 -39.80
CA ALA A 32 14.50 10.09 -39.40
C ALA A 32 14.73 10.06 -37.86
N GLY A 33 15.70 10.75 -37.27
CA GLY A 33 16.61 11.73 -37.83
C GLY A 33 17.03 12.70 -36.73
N CYS A 34 17.87 12.25 -35.79
CA CYS A 34 18.49 13.09 -34.75
C CYS A 34 19.89 12.54 -34.45
N THR A 35 20.93 13.26 -34.87
CA THR A 35 22.33 12.93 -34.60
C THR A 35 22.91 13.93 -33.60
N GLU A 36 22.98 13.56 -32.32
CA GLU A 36 23.78 14.31 -31.33
C GLU A 36 24.99 13.50 -30.89
N LYS A 37 26.08 13.75 -31.62
CA LYS A 37 27.45 13.96 -31.15
C LYS A 37 27.73 13.56 -29.67
N LEU A 38 28.14 12.30 -29.45
CA LEU A 38 28.83 11.90 -28.22
C LEU A 38 30.34 12.07 -28.40
N GLU A 39 30.87 13.19 -27.95
CA GLU A 39 32.32 13.39 -27.79
C GLU A 39 32.84 12.60 -26.59
N SER A 40 33.99 11.94 -26.77
CA SER A 40 34.67 11.19 -25.73
C SER A 40 35.32 12.12 -24.71
N ILE A 41 34.76 12.20 -23.49
CA ILE A 41 35.44 12.85 -22.36
C ILE A 41 36.38 11.83 -21.72
N GLY A 42 37.68 12.10 -21.82
CA GLY A 42 38.71 11.33 -21.13
C GLY A 42 38.67 11.57 -19.61
N LEU A 43 38.87 10.50 -18.84
CA LEU A 43 39.02 10.56 -17.39
C LEU A 43 40.50 10.83 -17.03
N PRO A 44 40.86 11.98 -16.42
CA PRO A 44 42.14 12.09 -15.72
C PRO A 44 42.06 11.35 -14.39
N GLY A 45 43.17 10.73 -13.99
CA GLY A 45 43.27 9.99 -12.72
C GLY A 45 43.19 10.92 -11.50
N LEU A 46 42.49 10.45 -10.46
CA LEU A 46 42.52 11.07 -9.13
C LEU A 46 43.49 10.31 -8.23
N GLU A 47 44.73 10.80 -8.17
CA GLU A 47 45.58 10.56 -7.00
C GLU A 47 45.04 11.38 -5.81
N LEU A 48 44.97 10.77 -4.63
CA LEU A 48 44.56 11.43 -3.39
C LEU A 48 45.75 11.56 -2.43
N PRO A 49 46.46 12.70 -2.42
CA PRO A 49 47.32 13.07 -1.30
C PRO A 49 46.47 13.52 -0.11
N GLY A 50 46.97 13.30 1.10
CA GLY A 50 46.27 13.64 2.34
C GLY A 50 46.14 15.15 2.59
N ALA A 51 45.17 15.53 3.42
CA ALA A 51 45.03 16.87 3.96
C ALA A 51 44.71 16.81 5.47
N ASP A 52 45.42 17.65 6.23
CA ASP A 52 45.49 17.61 7.69
C ASP A 52 44.23 18.07 8.44
N ARG A 53 44.16 17.67 9.72
CA ARG A 53 43.29 18.29 10.72
C ARG A 53 43.85 19.65 11.16
N PRO A 54 43.05 20.73 11.15
CA PRO A 54 43.27 21.87 12.03
C PRO A 54 42.69 21.60 13.43
N ARG A 55 43.21 22.37 14.39
CA ARG A 55 43.03 22.20 15.85
C ARG A 55 42.07 23.27 16.40
N ALA A 56 41.64 23.10 17.64
CA ALA A 56 40.64 23.94 18.30
C ALA A 56 41.02 25.44 18.44
N GLY A 57 39.99 26.29 18.39
CA GLY A 57 39.90 27.62 19.01
C GLY A 57 38.43 27.83 19.42
N ALA A 58 38.11 27.88 20.72
CA ALA A 58 38.20 29.06 21.60
C ALA A 58 36.98 29.98 21.47
N ALA A 59 36.20 30.06 22.55
CA ALA A 59 35.07 30.98 22.72
C ALA A 59 35.54 32.42 23.05
N PRO A 60 34.64 33.41 22.98
CA PRO A 60 34.33 34.14 24.22
C PRO A 60 32.83 34.36 24.46
N ALA A 61 32.50 35.06 25.55
CA ALA A 61 31.20 35.08 26.22
C ALA A 61 30.32 36.33 25.95
N ASP A 62 29.07 36.25 26.46
CA ASP A 62 28.17 37.31 26.97
C ASP A 62 27.97 38.66 26.24
N SER A 63 26.69 39.05 26.07
CA SER A 63 26.11 40.31 26.63
C SER A 63 24.65 40.56 26.22
N GLY A 64 23.81 41.05 27.15
CA GLY A 64 22.51 41.71 26.89
C GLY A 64 21.31 40.75 26.70
N SER A 65 20.33 40.59 27.59
CA SER A 65 19.64 41.50 28.53
C SER A 65 18.77 42.58 27.88
N ALA A 66 17.48 42.27 27.65
CA ALA A 66 16.37 43.22 27.77
C ALA A 66 15.00 42.48 27.78
N ALA A 67 14.24 42.62 28.87
CA ALA A 67 12.81 42.31 28.89
C ALA A 67 12.02 43.62 29.01
N PRO A 68 10.75 43.65 28.58
CA PRO A 68 9.77 44.51 29.24
C PRO A 68 8.61 43.71 29.87
N ARG A 69 8.05 44.29 30.94
CA ARG A 69 7.05 43.69 31.83
C ARG A 69 5.93 44.71 32.06
N ALA A 70 4.71 44.46 31.57
CA ALA A 70 3.45 45.11 31.97
C ALA A 70 2.28 44.28 31.37
N GLN A 71 1.35 43.69 32.11
CA GLN A 71 0.34 44.20 33.06
C GLN A 71 -0.97 44.68 32.39
N GLY A 72 -2.10 44.19 32.94
CA GLY A 72 -3.49 44.54 32.60
C GLY A 72 -4.25 43.39 31.94
N ALA A 73 -5.39 42.89 32.42
CA ALA A 73 -6.21 43.04 33.63
C ALA A 73 -7.39 42.03 33.44
N PRO A 74 -8.16 41.65 34.48
CA PRO A 74 -9.19 40.61 34.36
C PRO A 74 -10.56 41.15 33.90
N GLY A 75 -11.38 40.29 33.31
CA GLY A 75 -12.78 40.58 32.99
C GLY A 75 -13.69 39.37 33.21
N PRO A 76 -14.47 39.33 34.30
CA PRO A 76 -15.57 38.38 34.45
C PRO A 76 -16.87 38.99 33.92
N SER A 77 -17.60 38.26 33.06
CA SER A 77 -19.00 38.56 32.75
C SER A 77 -19.83 37.30 32.85
N ALA A 78 -20.80 37.34 33.77
CA ALA A 78 -21.79 36.29 33.98
C ALA A 78 -23.11 36.65 33.28
N ALA A 79 -23.74 35.65 32.67
CA ALA A 79 -25.17 35.53 32.40
C ALA A 79 -25.39 34.08 31.94
N ALA A 80 -26.06 33.15 32.65
CA ALA A 80 -27.23 33.25 33.51
C ALA A 80 -28.49 33.70 32.74
N SER A 81 -29.14 32.74 32.07
CA SER A 81 -30.51 32.85 31.58
C SER A 81 -31.21 31.50 31.65
N ALA A 82 -31.60 31.11 32.87
CA ALA A 82 -32.58 30.05 33.07
C ALA A 82 -33.97 30.59 32.67
N GLY A 83 -34.64 29.92 31.73
CA GLY A 83 -35.95 30.31 31.23
C GLY A 83 -36.99 29.24 31.47
N GLN A 84 -37.50 29.12 32.70
CA GLN A 84 -38.72 28.37 32.95
C GLN A 84 -39.92 29.16 32.40
N ARG A 85 -40.77 28.51 31.61
CA ARG A 85 -42.17 28.91 31.40
C ARG A 85 -43.05 27.69 31.62
N ALA A 86 -44.12 27.90 32.39
CA ALA A 86 -45.09 26.88 32.74
C ALA A 86 -46.47 27.24 32.17
N HIS A 87 -47.31 26.20 32.05
CA HIS A 87 -48.75 26.22 31.83
C HIS A 87 -49.31 26.82 30.53
N ALA A 88 -49.84 25.92 29.70
CA ALA A 88 -51.27 25.95 29.38
C ALA A 88 -51.77 24.49 29.25
N ALA A 89 -52.91 24.16 29.85
CA ALA A 89 -53.56 22.87 29.67
C ALA A 89 -54.67 23.02 28.62
N ALA A 90 -54.81 22.04 27.73
CA ALA A 90 -55.96 21.91 26.82
C ALA A 90 -56.26 20.43 26.60
N SER A 91 -57.45 20.05 27.09
CA SER A 91 -58.35 18.95 26.69
C SER A 91 -57.84 17.80 25.79
N ASP A 92 -58.16 16.60 26.29
CA ASP A 92 -58.64 15.42 25.57
C ASP A 92 -58.99 15.60 24.08
N GLU A 93 -58.18 14.97 23.22
CA GLU A 93 -58.70 14.02 22.22
C GLU A 93 -57.67 12.88 22.13
N CYS A 94 -57.98 11.73 22.75
CA CYS A 94 -57.11 10.56 22.79
C CYS A 94 -57.13 9.82 21.45
N ASP A 95 -56.44 10.37 20.45
CA ASP A 95 -56.08 9.63 19.24
C ASP A 95 -54.99 8.62 19.64
N GLU A 96 -55.37 7.34 19.72
CA GLU A 96 -54.53 6.25 20.23
C GLU A 96 -53.45 5.90 19.20
N LEU A 97 -52.37 6.71 19.20
CA LEU A 97 -51.22 6.50 18.32
C LEU A 97 -50.66 5.08 18.50
N PRO A 98 -50.43 4.34 17.40
CA PRO A 98 -49.89 2.99 17.48
C PRO A 98 -48.56 3.02 18.22
N SER A 99 -48.38 2.07 19.15
CA SER A 99 -47.16 2.01 19.97
C SER A 99 -45.90 1.97 19.10
N GLU A 100 -44.78 2.54 19.55
CA GLU A 100 -43.53 2.51 18.77
C GLU A 100 -43.05 1.07 18.44
N GLU A 101 -43.51 0.07 19.19
CA GLU A 101 -43.25 -1.34 18.89
C GLU A 101 -44.02 -1.82 17.64
N GLU A 102 -45.20 -1.26 17.38
CA GLU A 102 -46.07 -1.58 16.25
C GLU A 102 -45.57 -0.93 14.96
N GLU A 103 -45.11 0.33 15.01
CA GLU A 103 -44.35 0.94 13.91
C GLU A 103 -43.05 0.17 13.62
N ARG A 104 -42.33 -0.28 14.67
CA ARG A 104 -41.15 -1.15 14.50
C ARG A 104 -41.47 -2.47 13.82
N ARG A 105 -42.66 -3.05 14.06
CA ARG A 105 -43.10 -4.28 13.36
C ARG A 105 -43.51 -3.98 11.92
N ALA A 106 -44.16 -2.85 11.64
CA ALA A 106 -44.54 -2.43 10.30
C ALA A 106 -43.32 -2.12 9.40
N GLN A 107 -42.21 -1.67 9.97
CA GLN A 107 -40.95 -1.40 9.25
C GLN A 107 -40.08 -2.65 9.02
N LEU A 108 -40.41 -3.81 9.59
CA LEU A 108 -39.71 -5.05 9.28
C LEU A 108 -40.15 -5.58 7.90
N PRO A 109 -39.21 -5.88 6.98
CA PRO A 109 -39.57 -6.40 5.67
C PRO A 109 -40.29 -7.75 5.81
N PRO A 110 -41.33 -8.02 4.99
CA PRO A 110 -42.16 -9.21 5.14
C PRO A 110 -41.32 -10.49 5.01
N LEU A 111 -41.39 -11.35 6.03
CA LEU A 111 -40.61 -12.59 6.14
C LEU A 111 -40.87 -13.59 5.00
N THR A 112 -41.94 -13.40 4.21
CA THR A 112 -42.23 -14.15 2.98
C THR A 112 -41.22 -13.92 1.86
N ALA A 113 -40.33 -12.92 1.94
CA ALA A 113 -39.21 -12.73 1.02
C ALA A 113 -38.04 -13.72 1.24
N LEU A 114 -38.05 -14.52 2.32
CA LEU A 114 -36.99 -15.49 2.65
C LEU A 114 -36.97 -16.75 1.75
N GLY A 115 -37.92 -16.89 0.82
CA GLY A 115 -38.05 -18.09 -0.03
C GLY A 115 -37.06 -18.21 -1.20
N LYS A 116 -36.42 -17.11 -1.64
CA LYS A 116 -35.33 -17.20 -2.63
C LYS A 116 -34.02 -17.53 -1.95
N VAL A 117 -33.80 -18.82 -1.73
CA VAL A 117 -32.46 -19.38 -1.53
C VAL A 117 -31.63 -19.00 -2.75
N VAL A 118 -30.84 -17.93 -2.64
CA VAL A 118 -29.79 -17.61 -3.60
C VAL A 118 -28.85 -18.81 -3.55
N ARG A 119 -28.92 -19.67 -4.57
CA ARG A 119 -27.98 -20.77 -4.72
C ARG A 119 -26.60 -20.14 -4.70
N ALA A 120 -25.85 -20.40 -3.63
CA ALA A 120 -24.45 -20.05 -3.59
C ALA A 120 -23.78 -20.83 -4.71
N GLU A 121 -23.43 -20.13 -5.80
CA GLU A 121 -22.58 -20.66 -6.86
C GLU A 121 -21.40 -21.39 -6.20
N PRO A 122 -21.12 -22.65 -6.58
CA PRO A 122 -20.07 -23.42 -5.92
C PRO A 122 -18.75 -22.67 -5.99
N TRP A 123 -18.26 -22.22 -4.84
CA TRP A 123 -17.09 -21.36 -4.73
C TRP A 123 -15.88 -22.10 -5.31
N THR A 124 -15.53 -21.74 -6.55
CA THR A 124 -14.32 -22.22 -7.19
C THR A 124 -13.15 -21.42 -6.61
N PRO A 125 -12.14 -22.07 -6.01
CA PRO A 125 -11.00 -21.35 -5.45
C PRO A 125 -10.29 -20.55 -6.55
N PRO A 126 -9.84 -19.31 -6.26
CA PRO A 126 -9.12 -18.51 -7.23
C PRO A 126 -7.83 -19.23 -7.66
N PRO A 127 -7.39 -19.08 -8.92
CA PRO A 127 -6.18 -19.75 -9.41
C PRO A 127 -4.90 -19.21 -8.75
N TYR A 128 -4.91 -17.96 -8.28
CA TYR A 128 -3.81 -17.34 -7.55
C TYR A 128 -3.85 -17.65 -6.04
N LYS A 129 -2.68 -17.72 -5.40
CA LYS A 129 -2.54 -17.91 -3.96
C LYS A 129 -2.73 -16.60 -3.21
N VAL A 130 -3.63 -16.58 -2.23
CA VAL A 130 -3.86 -15.44 -1.32
C VAL A 130 -3.23 -15.74 0.04
N LEU A 131 -2.48 -14.80 0.62
CA LEU A 131 -1.95 -14.96 1.98
C LEU A 131 -3.04 -14.79 3.06
N PRO A 132 -2.89 -15.41 4.25
CA PRO A 132 -3.86 -15.32 5.33
C PRO A 132 -4.22 -13.88 5.69
N GLY A 133 -5.52 -13.63 5.91
CA GLY A 133 -6.04 -12.33 6.30
C GLY A 133 -6.06 -11.26 5.21
N VAL A 134 -5.75 -11.59 3.94
CA VAL A 134 -5.90 -10.65 2.81
C VAL A 134 -7.35 -10.64 2.30
N THR A 135 -7.96 -9.46 2.26
CA THR A 135 -9.33 -9.26 1.75
C THR A 135 -9.31 -8.64 0.36
N LEU A 136 -10.01 -9.26 -0.60
CA LEU A 136 -10.12 -8.81 -1.99
C LEU A 136 -11.58 -8.56 -2.37
N PRO A 137 -11.95 -7.35 -2.82
CA PRO A 137 -13.28 -7.08 -3.38
C PRO A 137 -13.52 -7.89 -4.66
N ALA A 138 -14.77 -8.28 -4.94
CA ALA A 138 -15.10 -9.12 -6.10
C ALA A 138 -14.61 -8.54 -7.45
N LYS A 139 -14.76 -7.22 -7.67
CA LYS A 139 -14.25 -6.52 -8.87
C LYS A 139 -12.73 -6.68 -9.04
N ILE A 140 -12.00 -6.61 -7.93
CA ILE A 140 -10.54 -6.73 -7.88
C ILE A 140 -10.13 -8.18 -8.13
N ALA A 141 -10.79 -9.15 -7.47
CA ALA A 141 -10.55 -10.57 -7.66
C ALA A 141 -10.76 -10.99 -9.13
N ALA A 142 -11.84 -10.55 -9.78
CA ALA A 142 -12.12 -10.83 -11.19
C ALA A 142 -11.09 -10.23 -12.17
N LYS A 143 -10.46 -9.08 -11.83
CA LYS A 143 -9.33 -8.54 -12.61
C LYS A 143 -8.04 -9.32 -12.34
N LEU A 144 -7.70 -9.60 -11.08
CA LEU A 144 -6.53 -10.42 -10.71
C LEU A 144 -6.56 -11.81 -11.37
N GLU A 145 -7.73 -12.43 -11.44
CA GLU A 145 -7.90 -13.74 -12.08
C GLU A 145 -7.52 -13.70 -13.57
N LYS A 146 -7.88 -12.64 -14.30
CA LYS A 146 -7.47 -12.46 -15.71
C LYS A 146 -5.95 -12.30 -15.84
N ILE A 147 -5.33 -11.53 -14.94
CA ILE A 147 -3.87 -11.34 -14.90
C ILE A 147 -3.17 -12.67 -14.58
N ASP A 148 -3.64 -13.41 -13.58
CA ASP A 148 -3.08 -14.71 -13.17
C ASP A 148 -3.20 -15.76 -14.27
N ARG A 149 -4.37 -15.89 -14.91
CA ARG A 149 -4.54 -16.76 -16.08
C ARG A 149 -3.57 -16.36 -17.22
N GLY A 150 -3.30 -15.07 -17.41
CA GLY A 150 -2.31 -14.57 -18.38
C GLY A 150 -0.87 -14.94 -18.00
N TYR A 151 -0.53 -14.76 -16.73
CA TYR A 151 0.76 -15.10 -16.14
C TYR A 151 1.05 -16.61 -16.28
N ALA A 152 0.13 -17.45 -15.80
CA ALA A 152 0.22 -18.91 -15.84
C ALA A 152 0.49 -19.46 -17.25
N ARG A 153 -0.17 -18.92 -18.30
CA ARG A 153 0.10 -19.30 -19.70
C ARG A 153 1.54 -19.02 -20.13
N ARG A 154 2.13 -17.91 -19.67
CA ARG A 154 3.50 -17.48 -20.02
C ARG A 154 4.58 -18.19 -19.17
N THR A 155 4.23 -18.64 -17.97
CA THR A 155 5.14 -19.24 -16.97
C THR A 155 5.07 -20.77 -16.88
N ARG A 156 4.18 -21.42 -17.63
CA ARG A 156 3.93 -22.89 -17.62
C ARG A 156 3.15 -23.39 -16.40
N GLY A 157 2.21 -22.59 -15.90
CA GLY A 157 1.32 -22.97 -14.80
C GLY A 157 1.73 -22.43 -13.43
N GLU A 158 2.73 -21.54 -13.34
CA GLU A 158 2.99 -20.81 -12.10
C GLU A 158 1.89 -19.78 -11.84
N HIS A 159 1.53 -19.61 -10.58
CA HIS A 159 0.46 -18.72 -10.14
C HIS A 159 0.97 -17.58 -9.25
N LEU A 160 0.25 -16.46 -9.26
CA LEU A 160 0.58 -15.27 -8.48
C LEU A 160 0.38 -15.51 -6.98
N VAL A 161 1.18 -14.81 -6.17
CA VAL A 161 1.03 -14.81 -4.70
C VAL A 161 0.70 -13.40 -4.24
N ILE A 162 -0.55 -13.24 -3.78
CA ILE A 162 -1.10 -11.97 -3.29
C ILE A 162 -0.75 -11.79 -1.82
N THR A 163 0.04 -10.75 -1.52
CA THR A 163 0.56 -10.46 -0.17
C THR A 163 -0.24 -9.40 0.57
N SER A 164 -0.98 -8.55 -0.13
CA SER A 164 -1.89 -7.56 0.46
C SER A 164 -3.05 -7.23 -0.47
N GLY A 165 -4.11 -6.68 0.10
CA GLY A 165 -5.36 -6.33 -0.61
C GLY A 165 -5.96 -5.08 -0.01
N THR A 166 -7.27 -5.07 0.26
CA THR A 166 -7.89 -4.00 1.06
C THR A 166 -7.25 -3.94 2.44
N ARG A 167 -6.99 -2.73 2.94
CA ARG A 167 -6.52 -2.46 4.31
C ARG A 167 -7.50 -1.56 5.05
N ASP A 168 -7.65 -1.82 6.34
CA ASP A 168 -8.18 -0.90 7.33
C ASP A 168 -7.10 0.12 7.77
N ALA A 169 -7.46 1.03 8.68
CA ALA A 169 -6.55 2.03 9.22
C ALA A 169 -5.37 1.39 9.96
N ASN A 170 -5.60 0.43 10.88
CA ASN A 170 -4.55 -0.30 11.61
C ASN A 170 -3.50 -0.94 10.68
N ARG A 171 -3.93 -1.72 9.68
CA ARG A 171 -3.02 -2.42 8.76
C ARG A 171 -2.21 -1.45 7.90
N GLN A 172 -2.82 -0.35 7.47
CA GLN A 172 -2.09 0.70 6.75
C GLN A 172 -1.11 1.44 7.69
N ALA A 173 -1.49 1.69 8.96
CA ALA A 173 -0.59 2.25 9.98
C ALA A 173 0.63 1.35 10.22
N ARG A 174 0.44 0.04 10.43
CA ARG A 174 1.54 -0.95 10.58
C ARG A 174 2.47 -0.99 9.37
N ALA A 175 1.92 -0.95 8.16
CA ALA A 175 2.70 -0.90 6.93
C ALA A 175 3.54 0.38 6.83
N MET A 176 2.94 1.55 7.13
CA MET A 176 3.65 2.84 7.11
C MET A 176 4.67 2.98 8.25
N PHE A 177 4.38 2.43 9.44
CA PHE A 177 5.32 2.35 10.56
C PHE A 177 6.55 1.53 10.18
N THR A 178 6.35 0.41 9.48
CA THR A 178 7.46 -0.43 9.00
C THR A 178 8.36 0.33 8.03
N LYS A 179 7.77 1.04 7.04
CA LYS A 179 8.52 1.88 6.10
C LYS A 179 9.33 2.98 6.81
N LEU A 180 8.69 3.73 7.72
CA LEU A 180 9.36 4.77 8.52
C LEU A 180 10.48 4.22 9.40
N LYS A 181 10.29 3.05 10.02
CA LYS A 181 11.31 2.36 10.84
C LYS A 181 12.51 1.88 10.00
N LEU A 182 12.31 1.64 8.71
CA LEU A 182 13.36 1.32 7.74
C LEU A 182 14.01 2.58 7.11
N GLY A 183 13.62 3.78 7.53
CA GLY A 183 14.19 5.05 7.07
C GLY A 183 13.58 5.60 5.78
N GLU A 184 12.46 5.07 5.29
CA GLU A 184 11.77 5.60 4.10
C GLU A 184 11.07 6.95 4.40
N ASP A 185 11.21 7.92 3.48
CA ASP A 185 10.46 9.18 3.53
C ASP A 185 9.08 9.05 2.87
N LEU A 186 8.03 9.02 3.71
CA LEU A 186 6.63 9.04 3.25
C LEU A 186 6.30 10.25 2.37
N LEU A 187 6.98 11.39 2.54
CA LEU A 187 6.79 12.59 1.74
C LEU A 187 7.35 12.45 0.32
N GLN A 188 8.22 11.48 0.04
CA GLN A 188 8.60 11.14 -1.33
C GLN A 188 7.60 10.15 -1.93
N LEU A 189 7.33 9.05 -1.21
CA LEU A 189 6.49 7.93 -1.66
C LEU A 189 5.05 8.30 -2.01
N TYR A 190 4.36 9.04 -1.15
CA TYR A 190 2.91 9.23 -1.27
C TYR A 190 2.55 10.48 -2.06
N ARG A 191 1.52 10.41 -2.93
CA ARG A 191 1.06 11.56 -3.74
C ARG A 191 0.47 12.67 -2.86
N ASN A 192 -0.35 12.32 -1.87
CA ASN A 192 -0.96 13.30 -0.95
C ASN A 192 0.03 13.69 0.16
N LYS A 193 0.83 14.72 -0.11
CA LYS A 193 1.86 15.22 0.82
C LYS A 193 1.26 15.80 2.12
N ALA A 194 0.01 16.29 2.10
CA ALA A 194 -0.65 16.81 3.30
C ALA A 194 -1.00 15.67 4.28
N ALA A 195 -1.71 14.65 3.78
CA ALA A 195 -2.04 13.45 4.56
C ALA A 195 -0.78 12.71 5.06
N ALA A 196 0.26 12.62 4.23
CA ALA A 196 1.54 12.05 4.64
C ALA A 196 2.20 12.83 5.78
N ARG A 197 2.19 14.18 5.74
CA ARG A 197 2.73 15.04 6.82
C ARG A 197 1.99 14.87 8.16
N GLU A 198 0.68 14.63 8.16
CA GLU A 198 -0.06 14.35 9.39
C GLU A 198 0.44 13.04 10.04
N ILE A 199 0.58 11.99 9.24
CA ILE A 199 1.00 10.65 9.70
C ILE A 199 2.47 10.66 10.14
N THR A 200 3.36 11.31 9.40
CA THR A 200 4.77 11.49 9.80
C THR A 200 4.89 12.25 11.11
N ARG A 201 4.07 13.29 11.36
CA ARG A 201 4.04 14.00 12.64
C ARG A 201 3.57 13.10 13.79
N ALA A 202 2.54 12.27 13.57
CA ALA A 202 2.08 11.31 14.58
C ALA A 202 3.17 10.28 14.93
N TYR A 203 3.90 9.75 13.94
CA TYR A 203 5.05 8.90 14.18
C TYR A 203 6.14 9.62 14.98
N GLN A 204 6.58 10.80 14.54
CA GLN A 204 7.66 11.57 15.18
C GLN A 204 7.33 11.93 16.64
N ALA A 205 6.11 12.40 16.92
CA ALA A 205 5.65 12.74 18.27
C ALA A 205 5.59 11.52 19.21
N ASN A 206 5.48 10.30 18.68
CA ASN A 206 5.38 9.07 19.44
C ASN A 206 6.64 8.18 19.33
N ALA A 207 7.69 8.58 18.59
CA ALA A 207 8.81 7.71 18.21
C ALA A 207 9.63 7.11 19.38
N ARG A 208 9.46 7.63 20.60
CA ARG A 208 10.07 7.09 21.84
C ARG A 208 9.18 6.09 22.60
N LYS A 209 7.95 5.86 22.15
CA LYS A 209 6.97 4.95 22.77
C LYS A 209 7.12 3.51 22.24
N PRO A 210 6.54 2.51 22.92
CA PRO A 210 6.45 1.15 22.39
C PRO A 210 5.80 1.10 20.99
N PRO A 211 6.24 0.22 20.08
CA PRO A 211 5.80 0.19 18.68
C PRO A 211 4.28 0.22 18.48
N GLU A 212 3.53 -0.54 19.27
CA GLU A 212 2.06 -0.57 19.20
C GLU A 212 1.44 0.81 19.46
N GLN A 213 1.90 1.54 20.48
CA GLN A 213 1.40 2.90 20.75
C GLN A 213 1.74 3.91 19.64
N VAL A 214 2.81 3.66 18.86
CA VAL A 214 3.13 4.47 17.68
C VAL A 214 2.18 4.13 16.53
N VAL A 215 1.89 2.84 16.33
CA VAL A 215 0.90 2.35 15.36
C VAL A 215 -0.49 2.90 15.68
N ASP A 216 -0.95 2.83 16.92
CA ASP A 216 -2.26 3.33 17.36
C ASP A 216 -2.40 4.85 17.09
N ALA A 217 -1.35 5.63 17.37
CA ALA A 217 -1.32 7.06 17.09
C ALA A 217 -1.33 7.38 15.59
N MET A 218 -0.68 6.56 14.77
CA MET A 218 -0.71 6.68 13.30
C MET A 218 -2.07 6.23 12.73
N GLU A 219 -2.67 5.19 13.30
CA GLU A 219 -4.01 4.70 12.95
C GLU A 219 -5.06 5.77 13.20
N ALA A 220 -5.07 6.41 14.37
CA ALA A 220 -6.04 7.46 14.68
C ALA A 220 -6.02 8.61 13.64
N VAL A 221 -4.83 8.97 13.14
CA VAL A 221 -4.70 9.95 12.05
C VAL A 221 -5.23 9.40 10.73
N ILE A 222 -4.91 8.16 10.37
CA ILE A 222 -5.40 7.52 9.13
C ILE A 222 -6.92 7.35 9.16
N GLN A 223 -7.51 6.95 10.30
CA GLN A 223 -8.95 6.85 10.46
C GLN A 223 -9.62 8.22 10.30
N GLY A 224 -9.13 9.24 11.01
CA GLY A 224 -9.64 10.60 10.86
C GLY A 224 -9.50 11.15 9.43
N GLN A 225 -8.49 10.72 8.66
CA GLN A 225 -8.40 11.03 7.23
C GLN A 225 -9.51 10.33 6.43
N ILE A 226 -9.72 9.03 6.64
CA ILE A 226 -10.78 8.23 6.00
C ILE A 226 -12.16 8.86 6.27
N ASP A 227 -12.43 9.27 7.52
CA ASP A 227 -13.68 9.90 7.94
C ASP A 227 -13.92 11.25 7.21
N ARG A 228 -12.85 11.97 6.86
CA ARG A 228 -12.87 13.18 6.02
C ARG A 228 -12.87 12.90 4.51
N GLY A 229 -12.98 11.64 4.08
CA GLY A 229 -12.88 11.22 2.67
C GLY A 229 -11.47 11.37 2.06
N ILE A 230 -10.45 11.58 2.89
CA ILE A 230 -9.04 11.73 2.52
C ILE A 230 -8.37 10.36 2.61
N TYR A 231 -7.80 9.89 1.50
CA TYR A 231 -7.15 8.58 1.47
C TYR A 231 -5.67 8.74 1.10
N ILE A 232 -4.79 8.37 2.02
CA ILE A 232 -3.34 8.36 1.79
C ILE A 232 -2.92 7.26 0.79
N SER A 233 -3.64 6.13 0.78
CA SER A 233 -3.29 4.91 0.03
C SER A 233 -4.49 4.32 -0.70
N ALA A 234 -4.25 3.74 -1.89
CA ALA A 234 -5.28 3.06 -2.67
C ALA A 234 -5.81 1.77 -2.01
N HIS A 235 -5.05 1.15 -1.09
CA HIS A 235 -5.51 0.01 -0.29
C HIS A 235 -6.70 0.35 0.60
N LEU A 236 -6.78 1.59 1.10
CA LEU A 236 -7.89 2.07 1.92
C LEU A 236 -9.17 2.28 1.09
N ARG A 237 -9.02 2.55 -0.22
CA ARG A 237 -10.14 2.72 -1.17
C ARG A 237 -10.63 1.42 -1.80
N LYS A 238 -10.18 0.25 -1.31
CA LYS A 238 -10.49 -1.07 -1.89
C LYS A 238 -10.02 -1.24 -3.35
N GLY A 239 -9.10 -0.39 -3.81
CA GLY A 239 -8.64 -0.32 -5.21
C GLY A 239 -7.20 -0.77 -5.45
N ALA A 240 -6.56 -1.42 -4.47
CA ALA A 240 -5.17 -1.87 -4.62
C ALA A 240 -4.84 -3.20 -3.96
N VAL A 241 -3.80 -3.84 -4.52
CA VAL A 241 -3.34 -5.20 -4.23
C VAL A 241 -1.82 -5.25 -4.33
N ASP A 242 -1.17 -6.01 -3.46
CA ASP A 242 0.28 -6.25 -3.54
C ASP A 242 0.56 -7.69 -3.98
N VAL A 243 1.47 -7.86 -4.94
CA VAL A 243 1.90 -9.15 -5.50
C VAL A 243 3.38 -9.39 -5.18
N ARG A 244 3.71 -10.57 -4.65
CA ARG A 244 5.09 -10.95 -4.33
C ARG A 244 5.97 -11.02 -5.58
N ASN A 245 7.01 -10.18 -5.68
CA ASN A 245 8.00 -10.23 -6.76
C ASN A 245 9.35 -10.87 -6.35
N ARG A 246 9.65 -10.99 -5.05
CA ARG A 246 10.98 -11.39 -4.52
C ARG A 246 11.50 -12.74 -5.06
N THR A 247 10.60 -13.67 -5.37
CA THR A 247 10.95 -15.02 -5.87
C THR A 247 10.70 -15.19 -7.36
N MET A 248 10.31 -14.13 -8.08
CA MET A 248 10.11 -14.17 -9.53
C MET A 248 11.45 -14.01 -10.25
N SER A 249 11.76 -14.93 -11.16
CA SER A 249 12.80 -14.76 -12.18
C SER A 249 12.48 -13.57 -13.09
N SER A 250 13.47 -13.05 -13.81
CA SER A 250 13.27 -11.96 -14.79
C SER A 250 12.25 -12.31 -15.88
N ARG A 251 12.11 -13.59 -16.23
CA ARG A 251 11.08 -14.08 -17.15
C ARG A 251 9.68 -13.96 -16.54
N GLU A 252 9.51 -14.36 -15.29
CA GLU A 252 8.24 -14.27 -14.56
C GLU A 252 7.84 -12.82 -14.32
N LYS A 253 8.77 -11.96 -13.91
CA LYS A 253 8.55 -10.51 -13.78
C LYS A 253 8.01 -9.91 -15.09
N ARG A 254 8.66 -10.22 -16.23
CA ARG A 254 8.19 -9.77 -17.55
C ARG A 254 6.81 -10.33 -17.88
N ALA A 255 6.59 -11.63 -17.68
CA ALA A 255 5.31 -12.28 -17.93
C ALA A 255 4.16 -11.70 -17.09
N PHE A 256 4.44 -11.28 -15.86
CA PHE A 256 3.49 -10.60 -14.99
C PHE A 256 3.14 -9.21 -15.52
N LEU A 257 4.15 -8.40 -15.86
CA LEU A 257 3.95 -7.05 -16.41
C LEU A 257 3.19 -7.07 -17.74
N GLU A 258 3.53 -7.99 -18.66
CA GLU A 258 2.78 -8.23 -19.90
C GLU A 258 1.32 -8.60 -19.60
N SER A 259 1.07 -9.52 -18.66
CA SER A 259 -0.29 -9.98 -18.34
C SER A 259 -1.13 -8.93 -17.60
N ALA A 260 -0.51 -8.02 -16.86
CA ALA A 260 -1.19 -6.87 -16.28
C ALA A 260 -1.54 -5.81 -17.34
N ALA A 261 -0.65 -5.59 -18.31
CA ALA A 261 -0.90 -4.71 -19.45
C ALA A 261 -2.04 -5.22 -20.35
N ASP A 262 -2.06 -6.52 -20.68
CA ASP A 262 -3.11 -7.17 -21.49
C ASP A 262 -4.53 -6.95 -20.93
N VAL A 263 -4.67 -6.85 -19.60
CA VAL A 263 -5.99 -6.72 -18.93
C VAL A 263 -6.52 -5.29 -18.95
N GLY A 264 -5.63 -4.29 -18.95
CA GLY A 264 -5.99 -2.86 -18.94
C GLY A 264 -6.64 -2.37 -17.62
N GLY A 265 -6.61 -1.06 -17.39
CA GLY A 265 -7.15 -0.45 -16.16
C GLY A 265 -6.47 -0.98 -14.89
N VAL A 266 -5.15 -1.22 -14.98
CA VAL A 266 -4.26 -1.64 -13.90
C VAL A 266 -2.95 -0.87 -14.04
N ARG A 267 -2.59 -0.10 -13.02
CA ARG A 267 -1.29 0.57 -12.92
C ARG A 267 -0.39 -0.23 -11.97
N VAL A 268 0.73 -0.75 -12.50
CA VAL A 268 1.73 -1.51 -11.73
C VAL A 268 2.87 -0.58 -11.31
N ILE A 269 3.30 -0.70 -10.05
CA ILE A 269 4.46 -0.01 -9.48
C ILE A 269 5.33 -1.09 -8.82
N GLU A 270 6.64 -1.10 -9.08
CA GLU A 270 7.58 -1.96 -8.33
C GLU A 270 8.04 -1.21 -7.08
N GLU A 271 7.69 -1.73 -5.90
CA GLU A 271 8.19 -1.23 -4.62
C GLU A 271 9.36 -2.11 -4.14
N ALA A 272 10.43 -1.47 -3.67
CA ALA A 272 11.64 -2.16 -3.22
C ALA A 272 11.56 -2.65 -1.76
N THR A 273 10.78 -1.97 -0.90
CA THR A 273 10.87 -2.14 0.55
C THR A 273 9.47 -2.28 1.19
N PRO A 274 9.09 -3.49 1.67
CA PRO A 274 9.62 -4.78 1.23
C PRO A 274 9.37 -5.00 -0.27
N PRO A 275 10.10 -5.91 -0.95
CA PRO A 275 9.97 -6.07 -2.41
C PRO A 275 8.62 -6.68 -2.81
N HIS A 276 7.83 -5.91 -3.58
CA HIS A 276 6.55 -6.34 -4.16
C HIS A 276 6.16 -5.49 -5.40
N TYR A 277 5.19 -5.96 -6.17
CA TYR A 277 4.46 -5.14 -7.13
C TYR A 277 3.17 -4.62 -6.50
N HIS A 278 3.03 -3.30 -6.40
CA HIS A 278 1.81 -2.63 -5.99
C HIS A 278 0.92 -2.35 -7.22
N LEU A 279 -0.30 -2.88 -7.21
CA LEU A 279 -1.28 -2.76 -8.29
C LEU A 279 -2.40 -1.82 -7.88
N GLN A 280 -2.61 -0.76 -8.65
CA GLN A 280 -3.77 0.14 -8.55
C GLN A 280 -4.75 -0.21 -9.67
N ILE A 281 -6.00 -0.46 -9.31
CA ILE A 281 -7.00 -1.10 -10.18
C ILE A 281 -8.27 -0.26 -10.22
N ASP A 282 -8.69 0.11 -11.43
CA ASP A 282 -9.87 0.96 -11.68
C ASP A 282 -11.21 0.21 -11.55
#